data_AF-A0A126NRC7-F1
#
_entry.id   AF-A0A126NRC7-F1
#
_cell.length_a   1.000
_cell.length_b   1.000
_cell.length_c   1.000
_cell.angle_alpha   90.00
_cell.angle_beta   90.00
_cell.angle_gamma   90.00
#
_symmetry.space_group_name_H-M   'P 1'
#
loop_
_entity.id
_entity.type
_entity.pdbx_description
1 polymer ?
#
loop_
_entity_poly.entity_id
_entity_poly.type
_entity_poly.pdbx_seq_one_letter_code
_entity_poly.pdbx_strand_id
1 'polypeptide(L)'
;MPLTRRLFLNRIGATTAAAAAVAMPPAACTVIPDDAELVALGKKMERAEARFVEADDDYRSALARAQALAPPVPEGLIVDSRYQYQGHTERERGIDHEAVQDGRWLLTERHLTHEAEIYAGLVGKVARRNEEATRKLLADRAAYVAGMDTARKASGYTDACTARHWIMREVEDAAKAIFAIEASSPAGLLIQARAFTTAATMENGRNWVPHVFGPKLAASAERVLGATS
;
A
#
# COMPACT_ATOMS: atom_id res chain seq x y z
N MET A 1 18.49 20.10 -23.32
CA MET A 1 19.12 19.49 -22.11
C MET A 1 18.05 18.71 -21.36
N PRO A 2 18.24 17.42 -21.06
CA PRO A 2 17.21 16.65 -20.37
C PRO A 2 17.20 16.99 -18.89
N LEU A 3 16.14 17.68 -18.44
CA LEU A 3 15.89 17.99 -17.03
C LEU A 3 15.77 16.68 -16.25
N THR A 4 16.77 16.41 -15.41
CA THR A 4 16.89 15.14 -14.69
C THR A 4 15.84 15.07 -13.58
N ARG A 5 15.13 13.95 -13.50
CA ARG A 5 14.07 13.54 -12.54
C ARG A 5 14.27 13.98 -11.07
N ARG A 6 15.51 14.22 -10.65
CA ARG A 6 15.92 14.65 -9.31
C ARG A 6 15.69 16.15 -9.03
N LEU A 7 15.74 17.02 -10.05
CA LEU A 7 15.53 18.47 -9.88
C LEU A 7 14.06 18.85 -9.74
N PHE A 8 13.14 18.07 -10.32
CA PHE A 8 11.70 18.33 -10.24
C PHE A 8 11.15 18.02 -8.83
N LEU A 9 11.57 16.89 -8.24
CA LEU A 9 11.16 16.51 -6.88
C LEU A 9 11.71 17.45 -5.80
N ASN A 10 12.94 17.95 -5.95
CA ASN A 10 13.50 18.94 -5.02
C ASN A 10 12.84 20.32 -5.11
N ARG A 11 12.17 20.66 -6.23
CA ARG A 11 11.41 21.91 -6.35
C ARG A 11 10.00 21.83 -5.77
N ILE A 12 9.38 20.65 -5.79
CA ILE A 12 8.07 20.44 -5.12
C ILE A 12 8.26 20.25 -3.61
N GLY A 13 9.38 19.67 -3.17
CA GLY A 13 9.72 19.56 -1.74
C GLY A 13 10.17 20.88 -1.08
N ALA A 14 10.41 21.93 -1.85
CA ALA A 14 10.83 23.25 -1.36
C ALA A 14 9.67 24.26 -1.19
N THR A 15 8.43 23.90 -1.52
CA THR A 15 7.27 24.79 -1.34
C THR A 15 6.58 24.63 0.02
N THR A 16 7.03 23.73 0.89
CA THR A 16 6.56 23.63 2.28
C THR A 16 7.33 24.53 3.27
N ALA A 17 8.29 25.33 2.81
CA ALA A 17 9.02 26.28 3.64
C ALA A 17 9.26 27.63 2.92
N ALA A 18 8.23 28.46 2.81
CA ALA A 18 8.40 29.89 2.54
C ALA A 18 7.17 30.70 3.00
N ALA A 19 6.94 30.71 4.31
CA ALA A 19 6.32 31.86 4.95
C ALA A 19 7.38 32.98 5.02
N ALA A 20 7.58 33.71 3.92
CA ALA A 20 8.37 34.94 3.90
C ALA A 20 7.82 35.86 2.82
N ALA A 21 7.16 36.93 3.29
CA ALA A 21 6.56 37.97 2.49
C ALA A 21 7.60 38.70 1.61
N VAL A 22 7.32 38.80 0.31
CA VAL A 22 7.83 39.89 -0.53
C VAL A 22 6.61 40.62 -1.07
N ALA A 23 6.40 41.83 -0.55
CA ALA A 23 5.42 42.76 -1.05
C ALA A 23 5.83 43.21 -2.46
N MET A 24 5.28 42.56 -3.49
CA MET A 24 5.20 43.13 -4.83
C MET A 24 3.82 43.79 -4.99
N PRO A 25 3.73 44.97 -5.63
CA PRO A 25 2.43 45.53 -5.99
C PRO A 25 1.71 44.52 -6.90
N PRO A 26 0.41 44.27 -6.72
CA PRO A 26 -0.32 43.37 -7.57
C PRO A 26 -0.39 44.01 -8.96
N ALA A 27 0.42 43.49 -9.90
CA ALA A 27 0.02 43.55 -11.29
C ALA A 27 -1.40 42.97 -11.32
N ALA A 28 -2.33 43.66 -11.97
CA ALA A 28 -3.69 43.20 -12.13
C ALA A 28 -3.67 41.90 -12.95
N CYS A 29 -3.38 40.78 -12.28
CA CYS A 29 -3.69 39.46 -12.76
C CYS A 29 -5.20 39.47 -12.90
N THR A 30 -5.67 39.50 -14.14
CA THR A 30 -7.01 39.06 -14.47
C THR A 30 -7.14 37.67 -13.85
N VAL A 31 -7.82 37.57 -12.71
CA VAL A 31 -8.10 36.30 -12.06
C VAL A 31 -9.06 35.60 -13.00
N ILE A 32 -8.52 34.82 -13.93
CA ILE A 32 -9.32 33.87 -14.69
C ILE A 32 -9.77 32.85 -13.64
N PRO A 33 -11.06 32.84 -13.26
CA PRO A 33 -11.53 31.83 -12.34
C PRO A 33 -11.36 30.49 -13.04
N ASP A 34 -10.69 29.54 -12.38
CA ASP A 34 -10.66 28.17 -12.88
C ASP A 34 -12.08 27.59 -12.91
N ASP A 35 -12.22 26.53 -13.70
CA ASP A 35 -13.47 25.79 -13.83
C ASP A 35 -14.07 25.49 -12.44
N ALA A 36 -15.34 25.85 -12.25
CA ALA A 36 -16.07 25.59 -11.01
C ALA A 36 -16.08 24.09 -10.66
N GLU A 37 -16.03 23.22 -11.67
CA GLU A 37 -15.89 21.78 -11.52
C GLU A 37 -14.54 21.41 -10.92
N LEU A 38 -13.44 22.00 -11.39
CA LEU A 38 -12.09 21.75 -10.85
C LEU A 38 -12.00 22.16 -9.38
N VAL A 39 -12.58 23.31 -9.01
CA VAL A 39 -12.65 23.77 -7.62
C VAL A 39 -13.49 22.83 -6.75
N ALA A 40 -14.63 22.35 -7.26
CA ALA A 40 -15.48 21.39 -6.54
C ALA A 40 -14.78 20.03 -6.35
N LEU A 41 -14.08 19.53 -7.38
CA LEU A 41 -13.26 18.32 -7.30
C LEU A 41 -12.10 18.48 -6.33
N GLY A 42 -11.46 19.66 -6.28
CA GLY A 42 -10.46 19.98 -5.27
C GLY A 42 -10.99 19.78 -3.85
N LYS A 43 -12.16 20.35 -3.53
CA LYS A 43 -12.80 20.15 -2.21
C LYS A 43 -13.17 18.69 -1.93
N LYS A 44 -13.59 17.94 -2.96
CA LYS A 44 -13.87 16.50 -2.84
C LYS A 44 -12.58 15.73 -2.50
N MET A 45 -11.47 16.08 -3.15
CA MET A 45 -10.16 15.49 -2.90
C MET A 45 -9.68 15.74 -1.47
N GLU A 46 -9.86 16.96 -0.96
CA GLU A 46 -9.51 17.29 0.44
C GLU A 46 -10.27 16.43 1.45
N ARG A 47 -11.57 16.18 1.21
CA ARG A 47 -12.38 15.32 2.07
C ARG A 47 -11.95 13.85 1.97
N ALA A 48 -11.63 13.38 0.77
CA ALA A 48 -11.15 12.02 0.54
C ALA A 48 -9.77 11.80 1.20
N GLU A 49 -8.88 12.80 1.12
CA GLU A 49 -7.58 12.81 1.79
C GLU A 49 -7.73 12.71 3.31
N ALA A 50 -8.60 13.52 3.92
CA ALA A 50 -8.84 13.47 5.36
C ALA A 50 -9.35 12.08 5.82
N ARG A 51 -10.31 11.51 5.09
CA ARG A 51 -10.81 10.15 5.34
C ARG A 51 -9.75 9.08 5.14
N PHE A 52 -8.84 9.28 4.17
CA PHE A 52 -7.76 8.33 3.93
C PHE A 52 -6.78 8.30 5.10
N VAL A 53 -6.41 9.46 5.64
CA VAL A 53 -5.54 9.55 6.81
C VAL A 53 -6.15 8.79 7.99
N GLU A 54 -7.43 9.03 8.29
CA GLU A 54 -8.15 8.33 9.36
C GLU A 54 -8.18 6.80 9.14
N ALA A 55 -8.54 6.36 7.93
CA ALA A 55 -8.61 4.93 7.62
C ALA A 55 -7.24 4.24 7.59
N ASP A 56 -6.17 4.95 7.21
CA ASP A 56 -4.80 4.44 7.24
C ASP A 56 -4.31 4.27 8.69
N ASP A 57 -4.66 5.17 9.59
CA ASP A 57 -4.36 5.06 11.03
C ASP A 57 -5.17 3.94 11.70
N ASP A 58 -6.44 3.77 11.35
CA ASP A 58 -7.27 2.64 11.79
C ASP A 58 -6.72 1.30 11.29
N TYR A 59 -6.31 1.25 10.02
CA TYR A 59 -5.66 0.08 9.43
C TYR A 59 -4.37 -0.28 10.18
N ARG A 60 -3.47 0.68 10.40
CA ARG A 60 -2.21 0.44 11.16
C ARG A 60 -2.50 -0.04 12.59
N SER A 61 -3.48 0.56 13.25
CA SER A 61 -3.89 0.18 14.59
C SER A 61 -4.46 -1.24 14.63
N ALA A 62 -5.29 -1.62 13.65
CA ALA A 62 -5.83 -2.96 13.53
C ALA A 62 -4.76 -4.00 13.20
N LEU A 63 -3.81 -3.66 12.32
CA LEU A 63 -2.66 -4.50 11.99
C LEU A 63 -1.81 -4.78 13.24
N ALA A 64 -1.48 -3.75 14.03
CA ALA A 64 -0.72 -3.91 15.27
C ALA A 64 -1.45 -4.82 16.27
N ARG A 65 -2.77 -4.64 16.44
CA ARG A 65 -3.58 -5.53 17.29
C ARG A 65 -3.58 -6.97 16.77
N ALA A 66 -3.73 -7.16 15.46
CA ALA A 66 -3.73 -8.48 14.85
C ALA A 66 -2.40 -9.20 15.05
N GLN A 67 -1.28 -8.49 14.88
CA GLN A 67 0.07 -9.01 15.12
C GLN A 67 0.27 -9.40 16.59
N ALA A 68 -0.24 -8.61 17.53
CA ALA A 68 -0.18 -8.93 18.96
C ALA A 68 -1.03 -10.16 19.35
N LEU A 69 -2.12 -10.42 18.62
CA LEU A 69 -3.00 -11.58 18.81
C LEU A 69 -2.54 -12.83 18.05
N ALA A 70 -1.60 -12.69 17.12
CA ALA A 70 -1.15 -13.78 16.27
C ALA A 70 -0.51 -14.90 17.12
N PRO A 71 -0.87 -16.18 16.88
CA PRO A 71 -0.21 -17.28 17.56
C PRO A 71 1.27 -17.37 17.14
N PRO A 72 2.17 -17.84 18.02
CA PRO A 72 3.54 -18.14 17.62
C PRO A 72 3.54 -19.30 16.61
N VAL A 73 4.48 -19.26 15.67
CA VAL A 73 4.73 -20.37 14.74
C VAL A 73 5.16 -21.62 15.54
N PRO A 74 4.50 -22.77 15.34
CA PRO A 74 4.92 -24.04 15.94
C PRO A 74 6.34 -24.45 15.52
N GLU A 75 7.18 -24.84 16.48
CA GLU A 75 8.60 -25.18 16.22
C GLU A 75 8.77 -26.28 15.17
N GLY A 76 7.89 -27.28 15.16
CA GLY A 76 7.93 -28.38 14.20
C GLY A 76 7.67 -27.98 12.76
N LEU A 77 7.08 -26.80 12.52
CA LEU A 77 6.87 -26.26 11.17
C LEU A 77 8.06 -25.48 10.66
N ILE A 78 8.98 -25.07 11.54
CA ILE A 78 10.14 -24.25 11.19
C ILE A 78 11.21 -25.14 10.55
N VAL A 79 11.72 -24.68 9.41
CA VAL A 79 12.74 -25.36 8.63
C VAL A 79 14.01 -24.52 8.66
N ASP A 80 15.17 -25.18 8.79
CA ASP A 80 16.45 -24.52 8.59
C ASP A 80 16.53 -24.03 7.13
N SER A 81 16.99 -22.79 6.95
CA SER A 81 17.31 -22.16 5.68
C SER A 81 18.08 -23.05 4.68
N ARG A 82 18.82 -24.05 5.14
CA ARG A 82 19.55 -25.01 4.30
C ARG A 82 18.65 -26.03 3.59
N TYR A 83 17.40 -26.18 4.00
CA TYR A 83 16.42 -27.11 3.43
C TYR A 83 15.29 -26.37 2.69
N GLN A 84 15.63 -25.27 2.02
CA GLN A 84 14.73 -24.54 1.13
C GLN A 84 14.50 -25.34 -0.15
N TYR A 85 13.37 -26.04 -0.22
CA TYR A 85 12.96 -26.75 -1.44
C TYR A 85 11.79 -26.02 -2.08
N GLN A 86 11.94 -25.68 -3.37
CA GLN A 86 10.90 -24.98 -4.13
C GLN A 86 9.60 -25.77 -4.10
N GLY A 87 8.52 -25.15 -3.62
CA GLY A 87 7.20 -25.78 -3.52
C GLY A 87 6.93 -26.59 -2.24
N HIS A 88 7.95 -26.82 -1.40
CA HIS A 88 7.81 -27.56 -0.14
C HIS A 88 7.97 -26.68 1.11
N THR A 89 8.66 -25.56 0.97
CA THR A 89 8.81 -24.56 2.01
C THR A 89 8.28 -23.21 1.54
N GLU A 90 7.74 -22.43 2.47
CA GLU A 90 7.34 -21.03 2.24
C GLU A 90 7.92 -20.12 3.30
N ARG A 91 8.15 -18.85 2.94
CA ARG A 91 8.57 -17.85 3.91
C ARG A 91 7.38 -17.44 4.78
N GLU A 92 7.61 -17.32 6.08
CA GLU A 92 6.65 -16.82 7.05
C GLU A 92 6.05 -15.49 6.56
N ARG A 93 4.72 -15.43 6.57
CA ARG A 93 3.96 -14.25 6.18
C ARG A 93 3.25 -13.67 7.39
N GLY A 94 3.23 -12.35 7.46
CA GLY A 94 2.51 -11.60 8.48
C GLY A 94 1.00 -11.68 8.29
N ILE A 95 0.29 -11.00 9.18
CA ILE A 95 -1.17 -10.87 9.14
C ILE A 95 -1.67 -10.27 7.81
N ASP A 96 -0.89 -9.38 7.21
CA ASP A 96 -1.13 -8.71 5.94
C ASP A 96 -0.72 -9.53 4.71
N HIS A 97 -0.25 -10.77 4.92
CA HIS A 97 0.34 -11.63 3.89
C HIS A 97 1.67 -11.12 3.31
N GLU A 98 2.24 -10.04 3.87
CA GLU A 98 3.58 -9.59 3.53
C GLU A 98 4.61 -10.55 4.13
N ALA A 99 5.75 -10.69 3.43
CA ALA A 99 6.84 -11.48 3.96
C ALA A 99 7.39 -10.78 5.21
N VAL A 100 7.46 -11.51 6.33
CA VAL A 100 8.07 -10.98 7.55
C VAL A 100 9.57 -10.75 7.27
N GLN A 101 10.07 -9.56 7.62
CA GLN A 101 11.50 -9.29 7.59
C GLN A 101 12.20 -10.29 8.52
N ASP A 102 13.20 -11.00 8.00
CA ASP A 102 13.85 -12.13 8.69
C ASP A 102 12.90 -13.27 9.10
N GLY A 103 11.74 -13.35 8.45
CA GLY A 103 10.76 -14.43 8.64
C GLY A 103 11.34 -15.82 8.38
N ARG A 104 10.85 -16.78 9.14
CA ARG A 104 11.33 -18.17 9.11
C ARG A 104 10.84 -18.90 7.87
N TRP A 105 11.53 -19.97 7.49
CA TRP A 105 11.03 -20.90 6.47
C TRP A 105 10.14 -21.94 7.13
N LEU A 106 8.96 -22.15 6.57
CA LEU A 106 7.93 -23.03 7.10
C LEU A 106 7.62 -24.16 6.12
N LEU A 107 7.32 -25.35 6.63
CA LEU A 107 6.79 -26.45 5.80
C LEU A 107 5.43 -26.06 5.23
N THR A 108 5.24 -26.22 3.92
CA THR A 108 3.96 -25.97 3.26
C THR A 108 2.97 -27.10 3.58
N GLU A 109 1.68 -26.78 3.57
CA GLU A 109 0.63 -27.80 3.67
C GLU A 109 0.80 -28.87 2.58
N ARG A 110 1.12 -28.44 1.35
CA ARG A 110 1.39 -29.34 0.23
C ARG A 110 2.47 -30.38 0.54
N HIS A 111 3.57 -29.95 1.15
CA HIS A 111 4.64 -30.87 1.53
C HIS A 111 4.18 -31.86 2.59
N LEU A 112 3.52 -31.37 3.64
CA LEU A 112 3.02 -32.21 4.72
C LEU A 112 1.99 -33.24 4.24
N THR A 113 1.07 -32.85 3.35
CA THR A 113 0.09 -33.76 2.74
C THR A 113 0.78 -34.82 1.89
N HIS A 114 1.75 -34.42 1.06
CA HIS A 114 2.51 -35.35 0.22
C HIS A 114 3.32 -36.36 1.06
N GLU A 115 3.97 -35.92 2.15
CA GLU A 115 4.66 -36.85 3.06
C GLU A 115 3.69 -37.81 3.75
N ALA A 116 2.51 -37.32 4.18
CA ALA A 116 1.50 -38.16 4.81
C ALA A 116 1.01 -39.28 3.86
N GLU A 117 0.81 -38.95 2.57
CA GLU A 117 0.46 -39.93 1.53
C GLU A 117 1.55 -40.97 1.31
N ILE A 118 2.82 -40.55 1.26
CA ILE A 118 3.95 -41.47 1.14
C ILE A 118 3.99 -42.45 2.32
N TYR A 119 3.94 -41.95 3.55
CA TYR A 119 4.08 -42.81 4.73
C TYR A 119 2.88 -43.75 4.93
N ALA A 120 1.67 -43.33 4.55
CA ALA A 120 0.49 -44.19 4.58
C ALA A 120 0.61 -45.41 3.64
N GLY A 121 1.36 -45.29 2.55
CA GLY A 121 1.62 -46.40 1.61
C GLY A 121 2.75 -47.35 2.03
N LEU A 122 3.49 -47.04 3.10
CA LEU A 122 4.66 -47.80 3.54
C LEU A 122 4.35 -48.71 4.74
N VAL A 123 5.07 -49.82 4.85
CA VAL A 123 4.91 -50.79 5.95
C VAL A 123 6.14 -50.77 6.86
N GLY A 124 5.92 -50.83 8.18
CA GLY A 124 6.98 -50.95 9.18
C GLY A 124 6.90 -49.92 10.30
N LYS A 125 7.68 -50.13 11.37
CA LYS A 125 7.66 -49.26 12.57
C LYS A 125 8.07 -47.82 12.26
N VAL A 126 9.07 -47.64 11.39
CA VAL A 126 9.57 -46.31 11.00
C VAL A 126 8.52 -45.55 10.19
N ALA A 127 7.86 -46.21 9.23
CA ALA A 127 6.79 -45.62 8.43
C ALA A 127 5.64 -45.13 9.30
N ARG A 128 5.14 -45.95 10.24
CA ARG A 128 4.08 -45.56 11.18
C ARG A 128 4.47 -44.35 12.04
N ARG A 129 5.70 -44.34 12.57
CA ARG A 129 6.20 -43.21 13.38
C ARG A 129 6.23 -41.91 12.58
N ASN A 130 6.66 -41.98 11.32
CA ASN A 130 6.72 -40.82 10.45
C ASN A 130 5.31 -40.35 10.06
N GLU A 131 4.40 -41.27 9.74
CA GLU A 131 2.99 -40.95 9.47
C GLU A 131 2.34 -40.20 10.65
N GLU A 132 2.54 -40.69 11.88
CA GLU A 132 2.05 -40.02 13.09
C GLU A 132 2.65 -38.63 13.28
N ALA A 133 3.96 -38.48 13.04
CA ALA A 133 4.64 -37.19 13.12
C ALA A 133 4.11 -36.19 12.08
N THR A 134 3.96 -36.62 10.82
CA THR A 134 3.42 -35.77 9.75
C THR A 134 1.96 -35.39 10.01
N ARG A 135 1.14 -36.31 10.53
CA ARG A 135 -0.24 -36.00 10.94
C ARG A 135 -0.29 -34.95 12.04
N LYS A 136 0.63 -35.01 13.01
CA LYS A 136 0.76 -33.97 14.04
C LYS A 136 1.12 -32.62 13.43
N LEU A 137 2.10 -32.57 12.51
CA LEU A 137 2.49 -31.33 11.84
C LEU A 137 1.34 -30.71 11.03
N LEU A 138 0.53 -31.54 10.36
CA LEU A 138 -0.69 -31.08 9.68
C LEU A 138 -1.69 -30.45 10.67
N ALA A 139 -1.91 -31.08 11.82
CA ALA A 139 -2.79 -30.55 12.86
C ALA A 139 -2.25 -29.23 13.44
N ASP A 140 -0.95 -29.16 13.74
CA ASP A 140 -0.28 -27.96 14.25
C ASP A 140 -0.38 -26.80 13.23
N ARG A 141 -0.20 -27.10 11.93
CA ARG A 141 -0.36 -26.11 10.85
C ARG A 141 -1.80 -25.62 10.74
N ALA A 142 -2.77 -26.53 10.77
CA ALA A 142 -4.18 -26.16 10.72
C ALA A 142 -4.57 -25.26 11.91
N ALA A 143 -4.11 -25.60 13.12
CA ALA A 143 -4.32 -24.79 14.31
C ALA A 143 -3.66 -23.40 14.21
N TYR A 144 -2.43 -23.34 13.70
CA TYR A 144 -1.73 -22.07 13.47
C TYR A 144 -2.49 -21.17 12.48
N VAL A 145 -2.91 -21.70 11.33
CA VAL A 145 -3.69 -20.95 10.32
C VAL A 145 -5.03 -20.47 10.89
N ALA A 146 -5.76 -21.33 11.59
CA ALA A 146 -7.01 -20.96 12.26
C ALA A 146 -6.81 -19.88 13.33
N GLY A 147 -5.69 -19.93 14.07
CA GLY A 147 -5.32 -18.91 15.04
C GLY A 147 -5.01 -17.56 14.39
N MET A 148 -4.28 -17.55 13.27
CA MET A 148 -4.02 -16.35 12.48
C MET A 148 -5.32 -15.71 11.97
N ASP A 149 -6.26 -16.51 11.46
CA ASP A 149 -7.56 -16.02 11.03
C ASP A 149 -8.43 -15.51 12.19
N THR A 150 -8.32 -16.13 13.36
CA THR A 150 -8.98 -15.66 14.59
C THR A 150 -8.41 -14.30 15.02
N ALA A 151 -7.09 -14.14 14.99
CA ALA A 151 -6.42 -12.87 15.29
C ALA A 151 -6.84 -11.75 14.32
N ARG A 152 -6.97 -12.04 13.02
CA ARG A 152 -7.49 -11.12 12.01
C ARG A 152 -8.92 -10.67 12.30
N LYS A 153 -9.80 -11.60 12.64
CA LYS A 153 -11.21 -11.30 12.95
C LYS A 153 -11.33 -10.50 14.24
N ALA A 154 -10.63 -10.90 15.30
CA ALA A 154 -10.71 -10.27 16.61
C ALA A 154 -10.12 -8.84 16.63
N SER A 155 -9.15 -8.54 15.77
CA SER A 155 -8.52 -7.22 15.68
C SER A 155 -9.29 -6.17 14.87
N GLY A 156 -10.29 -6.60 14.10
CA GLY A 156 -10.98 -5.77 13.10
C GLY A 156 -10.14 -5.49 11.84
N TYR A 157 -9.05 -6.24 11.62
CA TYR A 157 -8.11 -6.01 10.53
C TYR A 157 -8.77 -6.03 9.15
N THR A 158 -9.63 -7.03 8.89
CA THR A 158 -10.31 -7.18 7.59
C THR A 158 -11.16 -5.97 7.24
N ASP A 159 -11.91 -5.44 8.20
CA ASP A 159 -12.79 -4.29 8.00
C ASP A 159 -11.98 -3.01 7.77
N ALA A 160 -10.95 -2.78 8.58
CA ALA A 160 -10.07 -1.62 8.44
C ALA A 160 -9.30 -1.65 7.10
N CYS A 161 -8.79 -2.81 6.70
CA CYS A 161 -8.13 -3.00 5.40
C CYS A 161 -9.09 -2.71 4.23
N THR A 162 -10.33 -3.23 4.32
CA THR A 162 -11.37 -2.99 3.30
C THR A 162 -11.76 -1.51 3.22
N ALA A 163 -11.95 -0.84 4.37
CA ALA A 163 -12.27 0.58 4.44
C ALA A 163 -11.16 1.43 3.82
N ARG A 164 -9.89 1.17 4.20
CA ARG A 164 -8.71 1.82 3.62
C ARG A 164 -8.67 1.64 2.10
N HIS A 165 -8.88 0.42 1.60
CA HIS A 165 -8.88 0.13 0.17
C HIS A 165 -9.94 0.93 -0.61
N TRP A 166 -11.16 1.01 -0.10
CA TRP A 166 -12.22 1.78 -0.76
C TRP A 166 -11.93 3.28 -0.76
N ILE A 167 -11.40 3.82 0.33
CA ILE A 167 -11.05 5.23 0.40
C ILE A 167 -9.86 5.54 -0.52
N MET A 168 -8.87 4.65 -0.63
CA MET A 168 -7.79 4.80 -1.63
C MET A 168 -8.35 4.91 -3.06
N ARG A 169 -9.35 4.10 -3.40
CA ARG A 169 -10.02 4.16 -4.70
C ARG A 169 -10.76 5.49 -4.89
N GLU A 170 -11.43 6.01 -3.85
CA GLU A 170 -12.07 7.33 -3.92
C GLU A 170 -11.04 8.45 -4.22
N VAL A 171 -9.87 8.43 -3.56
CA VAL A 171 -8.79 9.39 -3.80
C VAL A 171 -8.22 9.24 -5.22
N GLU A 172 -8.03 8.01 -5.70
CA GLU A 172 -7.59 7.74 -7.07
C GLU A 172 -8.58 8.27 -8.12
N ASP A 173 -9.87 8.01 -7.94
CA ASP A 173 -10.92 8.47 -8.85
C ASP A 173 -11.04 10.00 -8.85
N ALA A 174 -10.92 10.64 -7.67
CA ALA A 174 -10.87 12.09 -7.57
C ALA A 174 -9.64 12.69 -8.27
N ALA A 175 -8.46 12.08 -8.10
CA ALA A 175 -7.25 12.52 -8.79
C ALA A 175 -7.40 12.39 -10.32
N LYS A 176 -7.93 11.26 -10.81
CA LYS A 176 -8.19 11.07 -12.25
C LYS A 176 -9.12 12.14 -12.81
N ALA A 177 -10.19 12.47 -12.10
CA ALA A 177 -11.13 13.52 -12.49
C ALA A 177 -10.46 14.90 -12.53
N ILE A 178 -9.68 15.25 -11.50
CA ILE A 178 -8.89 16.49 -11.45
C ILE A 178 -7.92 16.60 -12.64
N PHE A 179 -7.24 15.49 -12.98
CA PHE A 179 -6.31 15.41 -14.11
C PHE A 179 -6.98 15.20 -15.48
N ALA A 180 -8.30 15.15 -15.54
CA ALA A 180 -9.07 15.20 -16.79
C ALA A 180 -9.40 16.65 -17.19
N ILE A 181 -9.41 17.58 -16.24
CA ILE A 181 -9.67 19.01 -16.47
C ILE A 181 -8.32 19.73 -16.57
N GLU A 182 -8.15 20.54 -17.62
CA GLU A 182 -6.95 21.37 -17.77
C GLU A 182 -6.97 22.56 -16.80
N ALA A 183 -5.87 22.77 -16.06
CA ALA A 183 -5.73 23.97 -15.25
C ALA A 183 -5.48 25.19 -16.14
N SER A 184 -6.25 26.25 -15.90
CA SER A 184 -6.15 27.54 -16.62
C SER A 184 -5.55 28.65 -15.76
N SER A 185 -5.49 28.45 -14.44
CA SER A 185 -4.91 29.41 -13.50
C SER A 185 -3.91 28.74 -12.54
N PRO A 186 -3.10 29.54 -11.81
CA PRO A 186 -2.25 29.02 -10.75
C PRO A 186 -3.02 28.26 -9.65
N ALA A 187 -4.28 28.61 -9.38
CA ALA A 187 -5.10 27.93 -8.38
C ALA A 187 -5.43 26.48 -8.80
N GLY A 188 -5.80 26.28 -10.06
CA GLY A 188 -6.05 24.95 -10.64
C GLY A 188 -4.78 24.11 -10.71
N LEU A 189 -3.62 24.74 -10.97
CA LEU A 189 -2.34 24.06 -10.89
C LEU A 189 -2.07 23.53 -9.47
N LEU A 190 -2.38 24.32 -8.44
CA LEU A 190 -2.25 23.88 -7.03
C LEU A 190 -3.20 22.72 -6.70
N ILE A 191 -4.44 22.74 -7.22
CA ILE A 191 -5.39 21.62 -7.06
C ILE A 191 -4.81 20.34 -7.69
N GLN A 192 -4.29 20.43 -8.92
CA GLN A 192 -3.64 19.29 -9.59
C GLN A 192 -2.39 18.82 -8.85
N ALA A 193 -1.54 19.74 -8.37
CA ALA A 193 -0.34 19.41 -7.62
C ALA A 193 -0.67 18.69 -6.31
N ARG A 194 -1.69 19.14 -5.58
CA ARG A 194 -2.15 18.47 -4.36
C ARG A 194 -2.72 17.08 -4.67
N ALA A 195 -3.55 16.97 -5.70
CA ALA A 195 -4.08 15.68 -6.13
C ALA A 195 -2.96 14.70 -6.48
N PHE A 196 -1.90 15.17 -7.15
CA PHE A 196 -0.71 14.39 -7.45
C PHE A 196 0.00 13.93 -6.18
N THR A 197 0.26 14.84 -5.23
CA THR A 197 0.98 14.49 -4.00
C THR A 197 0.21 13.48 -3.15
N THR A 198 -1.08 13.72 -2.92
CA THR A 198 -1.94 12.82 -2.16
C THR A 198 -2.05 11.46 -2.84
N ALA A 199 -2.18 11.43 -4.18
CA ALA A 199 -2.18 10.18 -4.93
C ALA A 199 -0.84 9.45 -4.83
N ALA A 200 0.29 10.16 -4.91
CA ALA A 200 1.63 9.58 -4.87
C ALA A 200 2.01 9.05 -3.48
N THR A 201 1.43 9.57 -2.40
CA THR A 201 1.70 9.07 -1.04
C THR A 201 1.06 7.71 -0.75
N MET A 202 0.01 7.34 -1.50
CA MET A 202 -0.63 6.04 -1.38
C MET A 202 0.30 4.90 -1.84
N GLU A 203 0.14 3.74 -1.21
CA GLU A 203 1.01 2.57 -1.39
C GLU A 203 1.18 2.16 -2.86
N ASN A 204 0.06 2.05 -3.60
CA ASN A 204 0.08 1.77 -5.04
C ASN A 204 0.50 2.99 -5.87
N GLY A 205 0.22 4.20 -5.37
CA GLY A 205 0.40 5.46 -6.08
C GLY A 205 1.84 5.78 -6.43
N ARG A 206 2.80 5.41 -5.56
CA ARG A 206 4.23 5.73 -5.74
C ARG A 206 4.80 5.32 -7.09
N ASN A 207 4.32 4.20 -7.64
CA ASN A 207 4.82 3.67 -8.90
C ASN A 207 4.11 4.28 -10.11
N TRP A 208 2.77 4.36 -10.11
CA TRP A 208 2.04 4.74 -11.32
C TRP A 208 1.75 6.24 -11.44
N VAL A 209 1.53 6.96 -10.32
CA VAL A 209 1.16 8.39 -10.33
C VAL A 209 2.18 9.25 -11.06
N PRO A 210 3.50 9.10 -10.84
CA PRO A 210 4.50 9.88 -11.58
C PRO A 210 4.46 9.66 -13.10
N HIS A 211 4.07 8.47 -13.55
CA HIS A 211 4.02 8.12 -14.96
C HIS A 211 2.72 8.57 -15.63
N VAL A 212 1.60 8.55 -14.91
CA VAL A 212 0.28 8.89 -15.46
C VAL A 212 -0.03 10.39 -15.33
N PHE A 213 0.21 10.97 -14.16
CA PHE A 213 -0.15 12.36 -13.86
C PHE A 213 1.02 13.32 -13.98
N GLY A 214 2.26 12.84 -13.83
CA GLY A 214 3.46 13.67 -13.92
C GLY A 214 3.58 14.47 -15.23
N PRO A 215 3.45 13.83 -16.41
CA PRO A 215 3.48 14.55 -17.68
C PRO A 215 2.37 15.59 -17.83
N LYS A 216 1.15 15.28 -17.34
CA LYS A 216 0.01 16.20 -17.38
C LYS A 216 0.24 17.42 -16.49
N LEU A 217 0.72 17.21 -15.26
CA LEU A 217 1.03 18.29 -14.34
C LEU A 217 2.13 19.20 -14.90
N ALA A 218 3.16 18.62 -15.52
CA ALA A 218 4.22 19.38 -16.17
C ALA A 218 3.69 20.24 -17.33
N ALA A 219 2.83 19.67 -18.19
CA ALA A 219 2.21 20.40 -19.30
C ALA A 219 1.30 21.53 -18.80
N SER A 220 0.48 21.30 -17.76
CA SER A 220 -0.31 22.35 -17.10
C SER A 220 0.58 23.45 -16.54
N ALA A 221 1.69 23.10 -15.89
CA ALA A 221 2.63 24.06 -15.31
C ALA A 221 3.30 24.93 -16.37
N GLU A 222 3.76 24.33 -17.47
CA GLU A 222 4.36 25.05 -18.59
C GLU A 222 3.37 26.03 -19.22
N ARG A 223 2.11 25.61 -19.39
CA ARG A 223 1.05 26.47 -19.95
C ARG A 223 0.72 27.66 -19.04
N VAL A 224 0.45 27.38 -17.76
CA VAL A 224 -0.02 28.40 -16.82
C VAL A 224 1.11 29.37 -16.43
N LEU A 225 2.32 28.85 -16.20
CA LEU A 225 3.45 29.67 -15.74
C LEU A 225 4.28 30.23 -16.90
N GLY A 226 4.40 29.51 -18.01
CA GLY A 226 5.11 29.95 -19.22
C GLY A 226 4.37 31.02 -20.02
N ALA A 227 3.04 31.13 -19.88
CA ALA A 227 2.27 32.23 -20.47
C ALA A 227 2.46 33.58 -19.73
N THR A 228 3.17 33.58 -18.59
CA THR A 228 3.42 34.79 -17.77
C THR A 228 4.84 35.35 -17.89
N SER A 229 5.68 34.76 -18.75
CA SER A 229 7.05 35.21 -19.06
C SER A 229 7.15 35.78 -20.47
#